data_AF-A0ABD0L934-F1
#
_entry.id   AF-A0ABD0L934-F1
#
_cell.length_a   1.000
_cell.length_b   1.000
_cell.length_c   1.000
_cell.angle_alpha   90.00
_cell.angle_beta   90.00
_cell.angle_gamma   90.00
#
_symmetry.space_group_name_H-M   'P 1'
#
loop_
_entity.id
_entity.type
_entity.pdbx_description
1 polymer ?
#
loop_
_entity_poly.entity_id
_entity_poly.type
_entity_poly.pdbx_seq_one_letter_code
_entity_poly.pdbx_strand_id
1 'polypeptide(L)'
;MATSTQVFRQLLRELRSIYKTSNLQDVPAYAYMENQFRRFQVTGEKECRGNSDVQHMAETYLCLLRSTRKYEELSTLYKGKGERSIESSARMVGLGLPPKPGEFDDPPRT
;
A
#
# COMPACT_ATOMS: atom_id res chain seq x y z
N MET A 1 3.48 22.82 12.40
CA MET A 1 2.59 22.49 11.28
C MET A 1 3.39 22.55 9.99
N ALA A 2 3.18 21.61 9.06
CA ALA A 2 3.91 21.61 7.80
C ALA A 2 3.39 22.74 6.91
N THR A 3 4.29 23.47 6.23
CA THR A 3 3.87 24.50 5.27
C THR A 3 3.30 23.84 4.00
N SER A 4 2.44 24.54 3.26
CA SER A 4 1.81 23.98 2.04
C SER A 4 2.83 23.42 1.03
N THR A 5 3.98 24.06 0.90
CA THR A 5 5.09 23.60 0.05
C THR A 5 5.78 22.35 0.59
N GLN A 6 5.87 22.18 1.92
CA GLN A 6 6.37 20.95 2.53
C GLN A 6 5.41 19.79 2.27
N VAL A 7 4.09 20.00 2.43
CA VAL A 7 3.08 18.97 2.15
C VAL A 7 3.12 18.57 0.68
N PHE A 8 3.22 19.53 -0.25
CA PHE A 8 3.38 19.26 -1.67
C PHE A 8 4.62 18.42 -1.98
N ARG A 9 5.79 18.79 -1.44
CA ARG A 9 7.02 18.00 -1.61
C ARG A 9 6.89 16.59 -1.06
N GLN A 10 6.19 16.41 0.05
CA GLN A 10 5.95 15.10 0.64
C GLN A 10 5.01 14.26 -0.23
N LEU A 11 3.95 14.84 -0.78
CA LEU A 11 3.07 14.19 -1.76
C LEU A 11 3.84 13.74 -3.01
N LEU A 12 4.71 14.60 -3.55
CA LEU A 12 5.55 14.25 -4.70
C LEU A 12 6.51 13.09 -4.40
N ARG A 13 7.01 12.96 -3.16
CA ARG A 13 7.84 11.83 -2.73
C ARG A 13 7.05 10.52 -2.70
N GLU A 14 5.82 10.53 -2.18
CA GLU A 14 4.96 9.35 -2.21
C GLU A 14 4.52 8.99 -3.64
N LEU A 15 4.23 9.99 -4.48
CA LEU A 15 3.97 9.76 -5.90
C LEU A 15 5.16 9.08 -6.59
N ARG A 16 6.38 9.53 -6.31
CA ARG A 16 7.59 8.93 -6.89
C ARG A 16 7.79 7.49 -6.43
N SER A 17 7.45 7.16 -5.18
CA SER A 17 7.56 5.77 -4.69
C SER A 17 6.55 4.83 -5.37
N ILE A 18 5.36 5.33 -5.71
CA ILE A 18 4.31 4.58 -6.41
C ILE A 18 4.66 4.34 -7.88
N TYR A 19 4.95 5.40 -8.63
CA TYR A 19 5.16 5.31 -10.08
C TYR A 19 6.55 4.79 -10.47
N LYS A 20 7.51 4.77 -9.54
CA LYS A 20 8.89 4.28 -9.75
C LYS A 20 9.56 4.84 -11.02
N THR A 21 9.21 6.07 -11.40
CA THR A 21 9.64 6.73 -12.65
C THR A 21 10.63 7.86 -12.33
N SER A 22 11.62 8.05 -13.21
CA SER A 22 12.61 9.13 -13.11
C SER A 22 11.98 10.50 -13.37
N ASN A 23 11.11 10.59 -14.38
CA ASN A 23 10.39 11.79 -14.77
C ASN A 23 8.96 11.78 -14.22
N LEU A 24 8.75 12.52 -13.12
CA LEU A 24 7.42 12.63 -12.52
C LEU A 24 6.48 13.54 -13.33
N GLN A 25 7.03 14.39 -14.21
CA GLN A 25 6.27 15.34 -15.03
C GLN A 25 5.36 14.65 -16.06
N ASP A 26 5.73 13.45 -16.50
CA ASP A 26 4.97 12.67 -17.48
C ASP A 26 3.72 12.01 -16.85
N VAL A 27 3.64 12.00 -15.51
CA VAL A 27 2.54 11.38 -14.79
C VAL A 27 1.35 12.34 -14.75
N PRO A 28 0.16 11.94 -15.23
CA PRO A 28 -1.04 12.80 -15.22
C PRO A 28 -1.39 13.32 -13.80
N ALA A 29 -1.16 12.50 -12.78
CA ALA A 29 -1.36 12.86 -11.39
C ALA A 29 -0.45 14.02 -10.93
N TYR A 30 0.77 14.14 -11.47
CA TYR A 30 1.66 15.25 -11.18
C TYR A 30 1.10 16.57 -11.72
N ALA A 31 0.71 16.59 -13.01
CA ALA A 31 0.13 17.76 -13.65
C ALA A 31 -1.17 18.19 -12.95
N TYR A 32 -2.00 17.23 -12.53
CA TYR A 32 -3.18 17.52 -11.73
C TYR A 32 -2.83 18.15 -10.39
N MET A 33 -1.92 17.55 -9.60
CA MET A 33 -1.54 18.10 -8.30
C MET A 33 -0.92 19.49 -8.42
N GLU A 34 -0.05 19.72 -9.41
CA GLU A 34 0.53 21.03 -9.65
C GLU A 34 -0.55 22.08 -9.94
N ASN A 35 -1.52 21.77 -10.80
CA ASN A 35 -2.64 22.67 -11.09
C ASN A 35 -3.52 22.93 -9.87
N GLN A 36 -3.80 21.91 -9.05
CA GLN A 36 -4.56 22.06 -7.82
C GLN A 36 -3.84 22.99 -6.84
N PHE A 37 -2.55 22.74 -6.56
CA PHE A 37 -1.79 23.56 -5.63
C PHE A 37 -1.61 25.01 -6.11
N ARG A 38 -1.41 25.24 -7.41
CA ARG A 38 -1.37 26.60 -7.98
C ARG A 38 -2.71 27.32 -7.84
N ARG A 39 -3.82 26.67 -8.17
CA ARG A 39 -5.17 27.26 -8.03
C ARG A 39 -5.47 27.60 -6.58
N PHE A 40 -5.11 26.73 -5.65
CA PHE A 40 -5.39 26.96 -4.23
C PHE A 40 -4.51 28.04 -3.61
N GLN A 41 -3.27 28.21 -4.07
CA GLN A 41 -2.45 29.33 -3.64
C GLN A 41 -3.09 30.68 -4.00
N VAL A 42 -3.71 30.79 -5.18
CA VAL A 42 -4.43 32.00 -5.63
C VAL A 42 -5.77 32.19 -4.90
N THR A 43 -6.52 31.11 -4.63
CA THR A 43 -7.79 31.18 -3.90
C THR A 43 -7.60 31.52 -2.42
N GLY A 44 -6.48 31.08 -1.84
CA GLY A 44 -6.10 31.33 -0.45
C GLY A 44 -5.90 32.79 -0.07
N GLU A 45 -5.51 33.63 -1.03
CA GLU A 45 -5.36 35.08 -0.80
C GLU A 45 -6.71 35.81 -0.73
N LYS A 46 -7.79 35.18 -1.22
CA LYS A 46 -9.14 35.77 -1.25
C LYS A 46 -10.02 35.34 -0.07
N GLU A 47 -9.76 34.18 0.51
CA GLU A 47 -10.60 33.56 1.56
C GLU A 47 -9.72 33.00 2.68
N CYS A 48 -9.57 33.73 3.80
CA CYS A 48 -8.72 33.31 4.92
C CYS A 48 -9.11 31.94 5.53
N ARG A 49 -10.37 31.50 5.39
CA ARG A 49 -10.83 30.16 5.84
C ARG A 49 -10.50 29.03 4.85
N GLY A 50 -10.40 29.32 3.55
CA GLY A 50 -10.12 28.29 2.54
C GLY A 50 -8.71 27.71 2.63
N ASN A 51 -7.76 28.45 3.20
CA ASN A 51 -6.38 28.00 3.36
C ASN A 51 -6.23 26.82 4.31
N SER A 52 -6.95 26.80 5.44
CA SER A 52 -6.88 25.70 6.39
C SER A 52 -7.47 24.42 5.82
N ASP A 53 -8.59 24.53 5.10
CA ASP A 53 -9.33 23.39 4.58
C ASP A 53 -8.53 22.64 3.51
N VAL A 54 -7.88 23.39 2.61
CA VAL A 54 -7.04 22.78 1.56
C VAL A 54 -5.77 22.17 2.13
N GLN A 55 -5.11 22.83 3.09
CA GLN A 55 -3.96 22.24 3.77
C GLN A 55 -4.35 20.94 4.46
N HIS A 56 -5.47 20.93 5.17
CA HIS A 56 -5.99 19.73 5.82
C HIS A 56 -6.31 18.62 4.81
N MET A 57 -6.90 18.96 3.67
CA MET A 57 -7.19 18.00 2.60
C MET A 57 -5.90 17.39 2.04
N ALA A 58 -4.88 18.22 1.75
CA ALA A 58 -3.58 17.74 1.27
C ALA A 58 -2.86 16.85 2.30
N GLU A 59 -2.92 17.19 3.58
CA GLU A 59 -2.39 16.38 4.67
C GLU A 59 -3.13 15.05 4.81
N THR A 60 -4.46 15.05 4.63
CA THR A 60 -5.29 13.84 4.65
C THR A 60 -4.89 12.89 3.54
N TYR A 61 -4.75 13.39 2.30
CA TYR A 61 -4.28 12.55 1.19
C TYR A 61 -2.85 12.05 1.40
N LEU A 62 -1.97 12.88 1.94
CA LEU A 62 -0.61 12.46 2.27
C LEU A 62 -0.61 11.33 3.33
N CYS A 63 -1.46 11.44 4.34
CA CYS A 63 -1.64 10.40 5.35
C CYS A 63 -2.13 9.10 4.73
N LEU A 64 -3.12 9.18 3.83
CA LEU A 64 -3.64 8.03 3.08
C LEU A 64 -2.54 7.35 2.27
N LEU A 65 -1.79 8.08 1.44
CA LEU A 65 -0.74 7.47 0.60
C LEU A 65 0.33 6.77 1.45
N ARG A 66 0.72 7.38 2.57
CA ARG A 66 1.66 6.79 3.53
C ARG A 66 1.12 5.54 4.19
N SER A 67 -0.13 5.56 4.61
CA SER A 67 -0.75 4.42 5.28
C SER A 67 -0.91 3.26 4.32
N THR A 68 -1.28 3.51 3.06
CA THR A 68 -1.32 2.50 2.00
C THR A 68 0.04 1.87 1.75
N ARG A 69 1.10 2.67 1.61
CA ARG A 69 2.47 2.14 1.42
C ARG A 69 2.91 1.26 2.59
N LYS A 70 2.71 1.73 3.83
CA LYS A 70 3.01 0.95 5.04
C LYS A 70 2.16 -0.31 5.14
N TYR A 71 0.89 -0.24 4.75
CA TYR A 71 0.00 -1.39 4.70
C TYR A 71 0.51 -2.43 3.71
N GLU A 72 0.98 -2.02 2.53
CA GLU A 72 1.62 -2.94 1.57
C GLU A 72 2.89 -3.56 2.14
N GLU A 73 3.78 -2.77 2.75
CA GLU A 73 4.98 -3.29 3.44
C GLU A 73 4.60 -4.33 4.50
N LEU A 74 3.66 -4.02 5.39
CA LEU A 74 3.19 -4.95 6.43
C LEU A 74 2.50 -6.17 5.85
N SER A 75 1.68 -5.98 4.82
CA SER A 75 1.01 -7.07 4.11
C SER A 75 2.04 -8.01 3.49
N THR A 76 3.09 -7.50 2.83
CA THR A 76 4.14 -8.38 2.30
C THR A 76 4.89 -9.16 3.39
N LEU A 77 5.09 -8.56 4.57
CA LEU A 77 5.80 -9.19 5.69
C LEU A 77 4.94 -10.22 6.44
N TYR A 78 3.66 -9.92 6.65
CA TYR A 78 2.80 -10.65 7.58
C TYR A 78 1.60 -11.33 6.93
N LYS A 79 1.28 -11.03 5.67
CA LYS A 79 0.27 -11.80 4.93
C LYS A 79 0.81 -13.22 4.82
N GLY A 80 0.26 -14.09 5.65
CA GLY A 80 0.52 -15.52 5.57
C GLY A 80 0.25 -16.00 4.14
N LYS A 81 0.87 -17.11 3.74
CA LYS A 81 0.69 -17.74 2.41
C LYS A 81 -0.74 -18.29 2.17
N GLY A 82 -1.76 -17.74 2.84
CA GLY A 82 -3.08 -18.33 3.01
C GLY A 82 -3.11 -19.37 4.14
N GLU A 83 -4.18 -20.15 4.18
CA GLU A 83 -4.25 -21.36 4.99
C GLU A 83 -3.19 -22.36 4.48
N ARG A 84 -2.34 -22.85 5.38
CA ARG A 84 -1.37 -23.91 5.03
C ARG A 84 -2.13 -25.21 4.76
N SER A 85 -1.66 -26.01 3.81
CA SER A 85 -2.23 -27.34 3.58
C SER A 85 -2.19 -28.17 4.87
N ILE A 86 -3.15 -29.08 5.02
CA ILE A 86 -3.25 -30.00 6.17
C ILE A 86 -1.90 -30.72 6.40
N GLU A 87 -1.21 -31.07 5.32
CA GLU A 87 0.11 -31.72 5.31
C GLU A 87 1.23 -30.84 5.82
N SER A 88 1.28 -29.58 5.40
CA SER A 88 2.25 -28.63 5.93
C SER A 88 2.01 -28.32 7.40
N SER A 89 0.74 -28.28 7.81
CA SER A 89 0.34 -28.02 9.20
C SER A 89 0.68 -29.19 10.12
N ALA A 90 0.39 -30.43 9.70
CA ALA A 90 0.78 -31.64 10.42
C ALA A 90 2.30 -31.70 10.62
N ARG A 91 3.09 -31.47 9.57
CA ARG A 91 4.55 -31.54 9.64
C ARG A 91 5.15 -30.50 10.59
N MET A 92 4.54 -29.32 10.70
CA MET A 92 5.01 -28.24 11.58
C MET A 92 4.98 -28.63 13.07
N VAL A 93 4.04 -29.50 13.45
CA VAL A 93 3.90 -29.98 14.83
C VAL A 93 4.47 -31.39 15.02
N GLY A 94 5.24 -31.90 14.05
CA GLY A 94 5.83 -33.24 14.11
C GLY A 94 4.86 -34.38 13.81
N LEU A 95 3.70 -34.10 13.22
CA LEU A 95 2.70 -35.09 12.83
C LEU A 95 2.79 -35.41 11.32
N GLY A 96 2.45 -36.65 10.96
CA GLY A 96 2.26 -37.08 9.56
C GLY A 96 0.78 -37.25 9.25
N LEU A 97 0.40 -37.19 7.97
CA LEU A 97 -0.94 -37.64 7.58
C LEU A 97 -1.03 -39.16 7.63
N PRO A 98 -2.19 -39.70 8.01
CA PRO A 98 -2.45 -41.11 7.80
C PRO A 98 -2.40 -41.44 6.30
N PRO A 99 -2.00 -42.66 5.93
CA PRO A 99 -2.10 -43.15 4.55
C PRO A 99 -3.56 -43.09 4.09
N LYS A 100 -3.77 -42.95 2.78
CA LYS A 100 -5.13 -42.90 2.24
C LYS A 100 -5.82 -44.25 2.54
N PRO A 101 -7.12 -44.24 2.92
CA PRO A 101 -7.85 -45.48 3.12
C PRO A 101 -7.84 -46.28 1.80
N GLY A 102 -7.23 -47.48 1.83
CA GLY A 102 -7.05 -48.36 0.68
C GLY A 102 -5.59 -48.64 0.27
N GLU A 103 -4.59 -48.05 0.92
CA GLU A 103 -3.16 -48.26 0.59
C GLU A 103 -2.50 -49.39 1.40
N PHE A 104 -3.18 -49.89 2.43
CA PHE A 104 -2.86 -51.11 3.18
C PHE A 104 -3.89 -52.18 2.79
N ASP A 105 -3.59 -53.02 1.79
CA ASP A 105 -4.10 -54.41 1.63
C ASP A 105 -3.90 -55.01 0.21
N ASP A 106 -2.86 -54.64 -0.54
CA ASP A 106 -2.45 -55.44 -1.71
C ASP A 106 -1.15 -56.20 -1.41
N PRO A 107 -1.18 -57.53 -1.20
CA PRO A 107 0.04 -58.32 -1.10
C PRO A 107 0.80 -58.28 -2.44
N PRO A 108 2.14 -58.46 -2.44
CA PRO A 108 2.94 -58.40 -3.65
C PRO A 108 2.43 -59.43 -4.67
N ARG A 109 2.07 -58.95 -5.87
CA ARG A 109 1.81 -59.84 -7.01
C ARG A 109 3.10 -60.60 -7.30
N THR A 110 3.04 -61.91 -7.09
CA THR A 110 4.04 -62.89 -7.51
C THR A 110 3.99 -63.12 -9.01
#